data_AF-A0A956A612-F1
#
_entry.id   AF-A0A956A612-F1
#
_cell.length_a   1.000
_cell.length_b   1.000
_cell.length_c   1.000
_cell.angle_alpha   90.00
_cell.angle_beta   90.00
_cell.angle_gamma   90.00
#
_symmetry.space_group_name_H-M   'P 1'
#
loop_
_entity.id
_entity.type
_entity.pdbx_description
1 polymer ?
#
loop_
_entity_poly.entity_id
_entity_poly.type
_entity_poly.pdbx_seq_one_letter_code
_entity_poly.pdbx_strand_id
1 'polypeptide(L)'
;MIVPSIDLQGGAAVQLVGGERLAIDAGDPVPIARRFRLAGEIAVIDLDAAMGKGSNRATIERLVREAPCRVGGGIRDAETALRWLDAGARKVILGTAATPEILSQLPRDRVIAALDARDGEVVVEGWQRRTGRGIHERMRELDGLVGGYLVTFVEREGRLGGTNMDQVKDLVAAAGSARVTIAGGVTTPEDIAQLDRLGADAQVGMALYSGRMDLGDAIAAPLRTDRADGLWPTVVVDEQGRALGLVYSSAESVREAVRTRR
;
A
#
# COMPACT_ATOMS: atom_id res chain seq x y z
N MET A 1 -8.00 -3.18 4.87
CA MET A 1 -7.11 -4.35 4.61
C MET A 1 -5.63 -3.94 4.58
N ILE A 2 -4.69 -4.90 4.61
CA ILE A 2 -3.25 -4.61 4.44
C ILE A 2 -2.83 -4.60 2.96
N VAL A 3 -1.89 -3.71 2.61
CA VAL A 3 -1.21 -3.62 1.31
C VAL A 3 0.30 -3.64 1.59
N PRO A 4 0.98 -4.80 1.51
CA PRO A 4 2.41 -4.85 1.75
C PRO A 4 3.18 -4.00 0.71
N SER A 5 4.19 -3.25 1.14
CA SER A 5 5.00 -2.43 0.23
C SER A 5 6.40 -2.99 -0.01
N ILE A 6 6.91 -2.76 -1.22
CA ILE A 6 8.27 -3.06 -1.67
C ILE A 6 8.84 -1.78 -2.27
N ASP A 7 9.80 -1.18 -1.59
CA ASP A 7 10.52 -0.04 -2.13
C ASP A 7 11.78 -0.55 -2.85
N LEU A 8 12.05 -0.02 -4.04
CA LEU A 8 13.13 -0.48 -4.91
C LEU A 8 14.24 0.56 -5.04
N GLN A 9 15.47 0.13 -4.82
CA GLN A 9 16.68 0.92 -5.03
C GLN A 9 17.78 0.03 -5.60
N GLY A 10 18.38 0.41 -6.73
CA GLY A 10 19.43 -0.37 -7.40
C GLY A 10 19.00 -1.78 -7.82
N GLY A 11 17.71 -1.99 -8.06
CA GLY A 11 17.12 -3.29 -8.41
C GLY A 11 16.77 -4.19 -7.22
N ALA A 12 17.14 -3.80 -5.99
CA ALA A 12 16.89 -4.55 -4.77
C ALA A 12 15.70 -3.99 -3.98
N ALA A 13 15.05 -4.86 -3.19
CA ALA A 13 14.08 -4.46 -2.18
C ALA A 13 14.81 -3.83 -0.98
N VAL A 14 14.43 -2.61 -0.62
CA VAL A 14 15.02 -1.88 0.50
C VAL A 14 13.95 -1.34 1.43
N GLN A 15 14.35 -0.96 2.65
CA GLN A 15 13.54 -0.15 3.55
C GLN A 15 14.37 1.02 4.07
N LEU A 16 13.80 2.22 4.01
CA LEU A 16 14.43 3.46 4.48
C LEU A 16 13.78 3.92 5.80
N VAL A 17 14.58 4.47 6.71
CA VAL A 17 14.06 5.26 7.84
C VAL A 17 13.99 6.72 7.40
N GLY A 18 12.79 7.31 7.52
CA GLY A 18 12.57 8.71 7.14
C GLY A 18 12.92 9.00 5.68
N GLY A 19 12.74 8.03 4.77
CA GLY A 19 12.89 8.23 3.33
C GLY A 19 14.32 8.41 2.80
N GLU A 20 15.32 8.42 3.69
CA GLU A 20 16.70 8.74 3.30
C GLU A 20 17.71 7.67 3.75
N ARG A 21 17.59 7.15 4.98
CA ARG A 21 18.59 6.26 5.56
C ARG A 21 18.23 4.81 5.31
N LEU A 22 19.06 4.09 4.54
CA LEU A 22 18.93 2.65 4.37
C LEU A 22 18.95 1.93 5.73
N ALA A 23 17.90 1.17 6.00
CA ALA A 23 17.72 0.41 7.23
C ALA A 23 17.86 -1.09 6.99
N ILE A 24 17.26 -1.56 5.90
CA ILE A 24 17.23 -2.97 5.51
C ILE A 24 17.47 -3.04 4.00
N ASP A 25 18.43 -3.87 3.60
CA ASP A 25 18.55 -4.39 2.24
C ASP A 25 18.05 -5.84 2.26
N ALA A 26 16.99 -6.10 1.51
CA ALA A 26 16.33 -7.40 1.45
C ALA A 26 16.62 -8.16 0.15
N GLY A 27 17.50 -7.64 -0.71
CA GLY A 27 17.96 -8.31 -1.93
C GLY A 27 16.87 -8.43 -3.00
N ASP A 28 16.75 -9.61 -3.64
CA ASP A 28 15.82 -9.84 -4.76
C ASP A 28 14.36 -9.64 -4.32
N PRO A 29 13.60 -8.72 -4.94
CA PRO A 29 12.21 -8.47 -4.57
C PRO A 29 11.24 -9.59 -5.00
N VAL A 30 11.61 -10.49 -5.91
CA VAL A 30 10.68 -11.51 -6.44
C VAL A 30 10.20 -12.50 -5.36
N PRO A 31 11.08 -13.14 -4.56
CA PRO A 31 10.64 -13.96 -3.44
C PRO A 31 9.74 -13.23 -2.43
N ILE A 32 10.00 -11.93 -2.22
CA ILE A 32 9.23 -11.08 -1.30
C ILE A 32 7.83 -10.82 -1.87
N ALA A 33 7.72 -10.45 -3.14
CA ALA A 33 6.43 -10.28 -3.81
C ALA A 33 5.59 -11.57 -3.78
N ARG A 34 6.21 -12.74 -3.99
CA ARG A 34 5.53 -14.04 -3.88
C ARG A 34 5.00 -14.33 -2.48
N ARG A 35 5.68 -13.84 -1.43
CA ARG A 35 5.19 -13.92 -0.05
C ARG A 35 4.04 -12.94 0.17
N PHE A 36 4.23 -11.68 -0.24
CA PHE A 36 3.28 -10.60 0.01
C PHE A 36 1.98 -10.71 -0.79
N ARG A 37 1.98 -11.34 -1.97
CA ARG A 37 0.77 -11.52 -2.79
C ARG A 37 -0.35 -12.30 -2.09
N LEU A 38 -0.02 -13.04 -1.02
CA LEU A 38 -1.01 -13.74 -0.19
C LEU A 38 -1.99 -12.76 0.50
N ALA A 39 -1.57 -11.51 0.70
CA ALA A 39 -2.42 -10.43 1.20
C ALA A 39 -3.24 -9.72 0.10
N GLY A 40 -3.10 -10.14 -1.16
CA GLY A 40 -3.73 -9.50 -2.31
C GLY A 40 -2.78 -8.56 -3.05
N GLU A 41 -3.19 -7.29 -3.20
CA GLU A 41 -2.37 -6.28 -3.90
C GLU A 41 -1.13 -5.90 -3.09
N ILE A 42 -0.01 -5.69 -3.78
CA ILE A 42 1.23 -5.15 -3.19
C ILE A 42 1.52 -3.76 -3.76
N ALA A 43 2.10 -2.88 -2.96
CA ALA A 43 2.64 -1.61 -3.45
C ALA A 43 4.12 -1.79 -3.84
N VAL A 44 4.51 -1.29 -5.00
CA VAL A 44 5.89 -1.31 -5.50
C VAL A 44 6.30 0.11 -5.83
N ILE A 45 7.29 0.64 -5.12
CA ILE A 45 7.72 2.04 -5.25
C ILE A 45 9.14 2.09 -5.84
N ASP A 46 9.29 2.70 -7.02
CA ASP A 46 10.59 2.94 -7.64
C ASP A 46 11.25 4.19 -7.02
N LEU A 47 12.12 3.99 -6.02
CA LEU A 47 12.81 5.09 -5.36
C LEU A 47 13.82 5.76 -6.31
N ASP A 48 14.49 4.98 -7.16
CA ASP A 48 15.45 5.55 -8.13
C ASP A 48 14.77 6.49 -9.12
N ALA A 49 13.60 6.11 -9.64
CA ALA A 49 12.83 6.95 -10.54
C ALA A 49 12.22 8.16 -9.81
N ALA A 50 11.73 7.98 -8.57
CA ALA A 50 11.22 9.05 -7.73
C ALA A 50 12.28 10.12 -7.47
N MET A 51 13.51 9.70 -7.17
CA MET A 51 14.67 10.58 -6.95
C MET A 51 15.34 11.08 -8.24
N GLY A 52 14.91 10.61 -9.41
CA GLY A 52 15.50 10.99 -10.70
C GLY A 52 16.91 10.45 -10.93
N LYS A 53 17.29 9.36 -10.25
CA LYS A 53 18.63 8.76 -10.30
C LYS A 53 18.72 7.53 -11.20
N GLY A 54 17.59 7.03 -11.69
CA GLY A 54 17.55 5.85 -12.54
C GLY A 54 16.13 5.33 -12.71
N SER A 55 16.02 4.04 -13.02
CA SER A 55 14.74 3.34 -13.09
C SER A 55 14.92 1.86 -12.80
N ASN A 56 13.98 1.30 -12.05
CA ASN A 56 13.89 -0.13 -11.74
C ASN A 56 12.96 -0.87 -12.71
N ARG A 57 12.85 -0.39 -13.96
CA ARG A 57 11.81 -0.84 -14.89
C ARG A 57 11.77 -2.36 -15.08
N ALA A 58 12.90 -2.97 -15.38
CA ALA A 58 13.00 -4.41 -15.63
C ALA A 58 12.60 -5.23 -14.38
N THR A 59 12.92 -4.73 -13.18
CA THR A 59 12.52 -5.36 -11.92
C THR A 59 11.01 -5.26 -11.73
N ILE A 60 10.41 -4.08 -11.95
CA ILE A 60 8.96 -3.91 -11.81
C ILE A 60 8.20 -4.79 -12.82
N GLU A 61 8.65 -4.86 -14.07
CA GLU A 61 8.05 -5.74 -15.10
C GLU A 61 8.08 -7.23 -14.71
N ARG A 62 9.05 -7.67 -13.90
CA ARG A 62 9.05 -9.01 -13.30
C ARG A 62 8.01 -9.10 -12.17
N LEU A 63 7.94 -8.10 -11.30
CA LEU A 63 7.05 -8.12 -10.12
C LEU A 63 5.57 -8.09 -10.49
N VAL A 64 5.17 -7.31 -11.50
CA VAL A 64 3.76 -7.24 -11.97
C VAL A 64 3.25 -8.57 -12.54
N ARG A 65 4.15 -9.50 -12.91
CA ARG A 65 3.79 -10.87 -13.34
C ARG A 65 3.64 -11.83 -12.16
N GLU A 66 4.26 -11.52 -11.02
CA GLU A 66 4.28 -12.38 -9.83
C GLU A 66 3.11 -12.07 -8.88
N ALA A 67 2.69 -10.81 -8.83
CA ALA A 67 1.64 -10.31 -7.94
C ALA A 67 0.81 -9.17 -8.56
N PRO A 68 -0.43 -8.96 -8.11
CA PRO A 68 -1.18 -7.75 -8.43
C PRO A 68 -0.51 -6.53 -7.79
N CYS A 69 0.07 -5.64 -8.60
CA CYS A 69 0.87 -4.51 -8.09
C CYS A 69 0.17 -3.16 -8.25
N ARG A 70 0.30 -2.30 -7.24
CA ARG A 70 0.17 -0.84 -7.33
C ARG A 70 1.57 -0.27 -7.55
N VAL A 71 1.83 0.35 -8.69
CA VAL A 71 3.18 0.83 -9.04
C VAL A 71 3.26 2.34 -8.85
N GLY A 72 4.24 2.80 -8.06
CA GLY A 72 4.54 4.20 -7.82
C GLY A 72 6.02 4.52 -8.01
N GLY A 73 6.36 5.80 -7.92
CA GLY A 73 7.73 6.30 -8.03
C GLY A 73 8.07 6.80 -9.44
N GLY A 74 8.37 8.09 -9.56
CA GLY A 74 8.86 8.70 -10.80
C GLY A 74 7.85 8.82 -11.96
N ILE A 75 6.56 8.56 -11.72
CA ILE A 75 5.50 8.75 -12.72
C ILE A 75 5.18 10.25 -12.82
N ARG A 76 5.63 10.90 -13.91
CA ARG A 76 5.54 12.36 -14.09
C ARG A 76 4.52 12.81 -15.16
N ASP A 77 4.00 11.86 -15.93
CA ASP A 77 3.11 12.12 -17.05
C ASP A 77 2.13 10.94 -17.27
N ALA A 78 1.07 11.21 -18.04
CA ALA A 78 0.04 10.23 -18.35
C ALA A 78 0.59 9.06 -19.19
N GLU A 79 1.55 9.31 -20.08
CA GLU A 79 2.14 8.28 -20.92
C GLU A 79 2.88 7.22 -20.09
N THR A 80 3.67 7.64 -19.10
CA THR A 80 4.36 6.74 -18.16
C THR A 80 3.37 5.93 -17.34
N ALA A 81 2.29 6.57 -16.87
CA ALA A 81 1.23 5.88 -16.15
C ALA A 81 0.57 4.80 -17.01
N LEU A 82 0.21 5.11 -18.26
CA LEU A 82 -0.38 4.16 -19.19
C LEU A 82 0.56 2.99 -19.49
N ARG A 83 1.86 3.25 -19.71
CA ARG A 83 2.86 2.18 -19.90
C ARG A 83 2.91 1.19 -18.73
N TRP A 84 2.76 1.67 -17.49
CA TRP A 84 2.71 0.78 -16.33
C TRP A 84 1.43 -0.06 -16.26
N LEU A 85 0.29 0.55 -16.60
CA LEU A 85 -0.98 -0.16 -16.69
C LEU A 85 -0.94 -1.24 -17.78
N ASP A 86 -0.38 -0.93 -18.95
CA ASP A 86 -0.18 -1.85 -20.07
C ASP A 86 0.80 -2.98 -19.73
N ALA A 87 1.83 -2.68 -18.94
CA ALA A 87 2.77 -3.69 -18.43
C ALA A 87 2.14 -4.66 -17.41
N GLY A 88 0.93 -4.37 -16.90
CA GLY A 88 0.16 -5.24 -16.03
C GLY A 88 -0.09 -4.71 -14.62
N ALA A 89 0.39 -3.50 -14.28
CA ALA A 89 0.12 -2.89 -12.99
C ALA A 89 -1.38 -2.75 -12.75
N ARG A 90 -1.89 -3.22 -11.61
CA ARG A 90 -3.30 -3.06 -11.22
C ARG A 90 -3.65 -1.61 -10.96
N LYS A 91 -2.76 -0.83 -10.38
CA LYS A 91 -2.95 0.62 -10.22
C LYS A 91 -1.63 1.34 -10.38
N VAL A 92 -1.70 2.62 -10.70
CA VAL A 92 -0.56 3.53 -10.68
C VAL A 92 -0.72 4.55 -9.57
N ILE A 93 0.38 4.89 -8.92
CA ILE A 93 0.44 5.84 -7.81
C ILE A 93 1.18 7.09 -8.31
N LEU A 94 0.48 8.21 -8.38
CA LEU A 94 1.05 9.50 -8.76
C LEU A 94 1.12 10.39 -7.52
N GLY A 95 2.31 10.92 -7.22
CA GLY A 95 2.52 11.89 -6.14
C GLY A 95 2.41 13.32 -6.65
N THR A 96 3.56 14.02 -6.71
CA THR A 96 3.65 15.42 -7.14
C THR A 96 3.03 15.71 -8.51
N ALA A 97 3.04 14.75 -9.43
CA ALA A 97 2.46 14.89 -10.77
C ALA A 97 0.94 14.64 -10.85
N ALA A 98 0.27 14.35 -9.74
CA ALA A 98 -1.17 14.05 -9.73
C ALA A 98 -2.04 15.32 -9.93
N THR A 99 -1.97 15.98 -11.08
CA THR A 99 -2.81 17.17 -11.37
C THR A 99 -4.08 16.78 -12.13
N PRO A 100 -5.16 17.58 -12.07
CA PRO A 100 -6.38 17.29 -12.84
C PRO A 100 -6.15 17.06 -14.34
N GLU A 101 -5.20 17.79 -14.93
CA GLU A 101 -4.84 17.68 -16.36
C GLU A 101 -4.24 16.32 -16.69
N ILE A 102 -3.38 15.77 -15.81
CA ILE A 102 -2.79 14.43 -16.01
C ILE A 102 -3.80 13.34 -15.69
N LEU A 103 -4.51 13.46 -14.57
CA LEU A 103 -5.42 12.43 -14.08
C LEU A 103 -6.64 12.23 -14.97
N SER A 104 -7.14 13.28 -15.61
CA SER A 104 -8.25 13.20 -16.57
C SER A 104 -7.93 12.38 -17.83
N GLN A 105 -6.65 12.11 -18.10
CA GLN A 105 -6.20 11.27 -19.21
C GLN A 105 -6.07 9.79 -18.82
N LEU A 106 -6.34 9.44 -17.55
CA LEU A 106 -6.12 8.12 -17.00
C LEU A 106 -7.44 7.47 -16.55
N PRO A 107 -7.52 6.12 -16.55
CA PRO A 107 -8.68 5.43 -16.03
C PRO A 107 -8.77 5.59 -14.51
N ARG A 108 -9.65 6.49 -14.06
CA ARG A 108 -9.90 6.85 -12.65
C ARG A 108 -9.67 5.70 -11.67
N ASP A 109 -10.39 4.59 -11.84
CA ASP A 109 -10.41 3.48 -10.88
C ASP A 109 -9.05 2.75 -10.73
N ARG A 110 -8.14 2.98 -11.66
CA ARG A 110 -6.78 2.44 -11.70
C ARG A 110 -5.72 3.44 -11.22
N VAL A 111 -6.13 4.61 -10.74
CA VAL A 111 -5.22 5.68 -10.30
C VAL A 111 -5.35 5.92 -8.80
N ILE A 112 -4.19 6.07 -8.14
CA ILE A 112 -4.06 6.46 -6.74
C ILE A 112 -3.27 7.77 -6.69
N ALA A 113 -3.80 8.79 -6.01
CA ALA A 113 -3.03 9.99 -5.68
C ALA A 113 -2.28 9.79 -4.35
N ALA A 114 -0.95 9.89 -4.38
CA ALA A 114 -0.13 9.91 -3.18
C ALA A 114 -0.08 11.34 -2.59
N LEU A 115 -0.50 11.45 -1.34
CA LEU A 115 -0.55 12.67 -0.55
C LEU A 115 0.36 12.49 0.67
N ASP A 116 1.62 12.87 0.51
CA ASP A 116 2.55 12.87 1.62
C ASP A 116 2.27 14.09 2.50
N ALA A 117 2.07 13.85 3.79
CA ALA A 117 1.70 14.88 4.74
C ALA A 117 2.67 14.96 5.90
N ARG A 118 2.93 16.19 6.35
CA ARG A 118 3.65 16.50 7.58
C ARG A 118 2.89 17.58 8.34
N ASP A 119 2.57 17.30 9.60
CA ASP A 119 1.80 18.21 10.46
C ASP A 119 0.47 18.67 9.82
N GLY A 120 -0.21 17.77 9.08
CA GLY A 120 -1.49 18.05 8.40
C GLY A 120 -1.37 18.79 7.06
N GLU A 121 -0.16 19.11 6.61
CA GLU A 121 0.11 19.82 5.36
C GLU A 121 0.76 18.92 4.32
N VAL A 122 0.37 19.05 3.05
CA VAL A 122 0.98 18.30 1.95
C VAL A 122 2.40 18.77 1.70
N VAL A 123 3.32 17.81 1.61
CA VAL A 123 4.73 18.03 1.27
C VAL A 123 5.07 17.44 -0.10
N VAL A 124 6.01 18.08 -0.80
CA VAL A 124 6.49 17.70 -2.13
C VAL A 124 8.01 17.65 -2.16
N GLU A 125 8.59 17.30 -3.32
CA GLU A 125 10.06 17.22 -3.53
C GLU A 125 10.73 16.25 -2.53
N GLY A 126 10.18 15.05 -2.36
CA GLY A 126 10.73 14.06 -1.40
C GLY A 126 10.60 14.53 0.06
N TRP A 127 9.46 15.15 0.39
CA TRP A 127 9.10 15.65 1.73
C TRP A 127 9.85 16.90 2.21
N GLN A 128 10.64 17.53 1.35
CA GLN A 128 11.46 18.69 1.72
C GLN A 128 10.67 19.99 1.69
N ARG A 129 9.65 20.09 0.83
CA ARG A 129 8.94 21.35 0.57
C ARG A 129 7.47 21.30 0.99
N ARG A 130 7.12 22.13 1.96
CA ARG A 130 5.75 22.45 2.37
C ARG A 130 5.01 23.22 1.27
N THR A 131 3.77 22.83 0.96
CA THR A 131 2.98 23.41 -0.14
C THR A 131 2.04 24.55 0.30
N GLY A 132 1.82 24.71 1.59
CA GLY A 132 0.78 25.56 2.19
C GLY A 132 -0.64 24.97 2.10
N ARG A 133 -0.80 23.79 1.50
CA ARG A 133 -2.11 23.19 1.21
C ARG A 133 -2.40 22.01 2.13
N GLY A 134 -3.61 21.99 2.69
CA GLY A 134 -4.06 20.88 3.54
C GLY A 134 -4.44 19.64 2.74
N ILE A 135 -4.32 18.46 3.35
CA ILE A 135 -4.66 17.18 2.71
C ILE A 135 -6.11 17.20 2.16
N HIS A 136 -7.06 17.71 2.94
CA HIS A 136 -8.47 17.79 2.52
C HIS A 136 -8.69 18.71 1.31
N GLU A 137 -7.93 19.79 1.20
CA GLU A 137 -8.03 20.68 0.05
C GLU A 137 -7.56 19.98 -1.22
N ARG A 138 -6.45 19.24 -1.11
CA ARG A 138 -5.93 18.45 -2.22
C ARG A 138 -6.87 17.31 -2.61
N MET A 139 -7.47 16.61 -1.65
CA MET A 139 -8.48 15.59 -1.94
C MET A 139 -9.70 16.17 -2.65
N ARG A 140 -10.18 17.36 -2.27
CA ARG A 140 -11.29 18.02 -2.98
C ARG A 140 -10.94 18.38 -4.43
N GLU A 141 -9.71 18.83 -4.68
CA GLU A 141 -9.26 19.14 -6.04
C GLU A 141 -9.21 17.90 -6.95
N LEU A 142 -8.88 16.74 -6.38
CA LEU A 142 -8.71 15.48 -7.11
C LEU A 142 -9.96 14.59 -7.06
N ASP A 143 -11.05 15.06 -6.44
CA ASP A 143 -12.27 14.30 -6.30
C ASP A 143 -12.86 13.94 -7.67
N GLY A 144 -13.37 12.72 -7.78
CA GLY A 144 -13.85 12.15 -9.04
C GLY A 144 -12.77 11.77 -10.06
N LEU A 145 -11.50 12.17 -9.87
CA LEU A 145 -10.41 11.88 -10.83
C LEU A 145 -9.55 10.66 -10.45
N VAL A 146 -9.67 10.18 -9.22
CA VAL A 146 -8.92 9.01 -8.73
C VAL A 146 -9.84 7.96 -8.11
N GLY A 147 -9.38 6.71 -8.16
CA GLY A 147 -10.01 5.56 -7.49
C GLY A 147 -9.49 5.34 -6.07
N GLY A 148 -8.42 6.03 -5.68
CA GLY A 148 -7.92 6.00 -4.32
C GLY A 148 -6.91 7.10 -3.98
N TYR A 149 -6.67 7.22 -2.68
CA TYR A 149 -5.66 8.08 -2.10
C TYR A 149 -4.69 7.23 -1.27
N LEU A 150 -3.39 7.48 -1.41
CA LEU A 150 -2.36 6.98 -0.50
C LEU A 150 -1.92 8.17 0.35
N VAL A 151 -2.26 8.17 1.63
CA VAL A 151 -1.85 9.24 2.56
C VAL A 151 -0.72 8.74 3.42
N THR A 152 0.43 9.40 3.34
CA THR A 152 1.63 9.04 4.11
C THR A 152 1.88 10.07 5.20
N PHE A 153 1.88 9.65 6.47
CA PHE A 153 2.26 10.52 7.59
C PHE A 153 3.78 10.50 7.79
N VAL A 154 4.46 11.43 7.12
CA VAL A 154 5.92 11.41 6.96
C VAL A 154 6.66 11.50 8.30
N GLU A 155 6.13 12.25 9.27
CA GLU A 155 6.76 12.38 10.59
C GLU A 155 6.85 11.06 11.37
N ARG A 156 6.08 10.04 10.95
CA ARG A 156 5.97 8.74 11.60
C ARG A 156 6.61 7.60 10.80
N GLU A 157 7.05 7.89 9.58
CA GLU A 157 7.56 6.89 8.66
C GLU A 157 8.91 6.31 9.11
N GLY A 158 8.96 4.98 9.24
CA GLY A 158 10.10 4.27 9.81
C GLY A 158 10.33 4.50 11.31
N ARG A 159 9.47 5.25 12.00
CA ARG A 159 9.62 5.62 13.43
C ARG A 159 8.67 4.90 14.39
N LEU A 160 7.79 4.06 13.87
CA LEU A 160 6.90 3.18 14.65
C LEU A 160 6.06 3.91 15.71
N GLY A 161 5.63 5.14 15.42
CA GLY A 161 4.93 6.04 16.36
C GLY A 161 3.40 5.97 16.37
N GLY A 162 2.78 4.98 15.72
CA GLY A 162 1.32 4.83 15.62
C GLY A 162 0.67 5.78 14.61
N THR A 163 -0.63 5.59 14.31
CA THR A 163 -1.42 6.40 13.36
C THR A 163 -2.50 7.20 14.09
N ASN A 164 -2.80 8.44 13.66
CA ASN A 164 -3.90 9.23 14.23
C ASN A 164 -5.24 8.80 13.62
N MET A 165 -6.01 7.96 14.33
CA MET A 165 -7.25 7.37 13.82
C MET A 165 -8.38 8.39 13.62
N ASP A 166 -8.44 9.46 14.41
CA ASP A 166 -9.45 10.52 14.21
C ASP A 166 -9.21 11.25 12.88
N GLN A 167 -7.95 11.57 12.59
CA GLN A 167 -7.58 12.14 11.30
C GLN A 167 -7.89 11.20 10.14
N VAL A 168 -7.66 9.88 10.29
CA VAL A 168 -8.02 8.90 9.26
C VAL A 168 -9.52 8.88 9.01
N LYS A 169 -10.34 8.94 10.06
CA LYS A 169 -11.81 8.99 9.92
C LYS A 169 -12.25 10.18 9.07
N ASP A 170 -11.67 11.35 9.32
CA ASP A 170 -11.97 12.57 8.55
C ASP A 170 -11.51 12.45 7.09
N LEU A 171 -10.36 11.82 6.85
CA LEU A 171 -9.86 11.56 5.49
C LEU A 171 -10.77 10.59 4.73
N VAL A 172 -11.21 9.49 5.36
CA VAL A 172 -12.14 8.55 4.73
C VAL A 172 -13.46 9.24 4.38
N ALA A 173 -14.00 10.07 5.28
CA ALA A 173 -15.20 10.85 5.01
C ALA A 173 -15.01 11.81 3.82
N ALA A 174 -13.84 12.44 3.70
CA ALA A 174 -13.51 13.34 2.60
C ALA A 174 -13.23 12.64 1.26
N ALA A 175 -12.93 11.34 1.25
CA ALA A 175 -12.56 10.59 0.05
C ALA A 175 -13.76 10.20 -0.84
N GLY A 176 -14.99 10.38 -0.34
CA GLY A 176 -16.20 10.03 -1.07
C GLY A 176 -16.23 8.55 -1.45
N SER A 177 -16.22 8.24 -2.75
CA SER A 177 -16.21 6.85 -3.25
C SER A 177 -14.81 6.26 -3.46
N ALA A 178 -13.76 7.08 -3.32
CA ALA A 178 -12.38 6.63 -3.47
C ALA A 178 -11.91 5.88 -2.21
N ARG A 179 -11.03 4.88 -2.40
CA ARG A 179 -10.41 4.16 -1.26
C ARG A 179 -9.28 4.97 -0.65
N VAL A 180 -9.19 5.00 0.68
CA VAL A 180 -8.04 5.59 1.38
C VAL A 180 -7.11 4.49 1.84
N THR A 181 -5.83 4.60 1.52
CA THR A 181 -4.76 3.76 2.05
C THR A 181 -3.84 4.64 2.90
N ILE A 182 -3.57 4.22 4.14
CA ILE A 182 -2.69 4.94 5.06
C ILE A 182 -1.33 4.27 5.10
N ALA A 183 -0.27 5.06 4.92
CA ALA A 183 1.12 4.68 5.08
C ALA A 183 1.81 5.52 6.16
N GLY A 184 2.89 4.99 6.72
CA GLY A 184 3.66 5.65 7.77
C GLY A 184 3.00 5.53 9.16
N GLY A 185 3.63 4.77 10.06
CA GLY A 185 3.16 4.64 11.44
C GLY A 185 2.19 3.48 11.73
N VAL A 186 1.93 2.57 10.78
CA VAL A 186 1.24 1.29 11.03
C VAL A 186 2.25 0.30 11.59
N THR A 187 2.04 -0.15 12.83
CA THR A 187 3.05 -0.91 13.59
C THR A 187 2.56 -2.23 14.15
N THR A 188 1.25 -2.38 14.29
CA THR A 188 0.62 -3.56 14.87
C THR A 188 -0.54 -4.08 14.00
N PRO A 189 -0.90 -5.37 14.11
CA PRO A 189 -2.13 -5.88 13.51
C PRO A 189 -3.38 -5.12 13.96
N GLU A 190 -3.43 -4.65 15.21
CA GLU A 190 -4.55 -3.85 15.72
C GLU A 190 -4.68 -2.50 14.98
N ASP A 191 -3.58 -1.86 14.57
CA ASP A 191 -3.63 -0.66 13.73
C ASP A 191 -4.35 -0.96 12.40
N ILE A 192 -4.07 -2.11 11.79
CA ILE A 192 -4.71 -2.54 10.53
C ILE A 192 -6.19 -2.81 10.75
N ALA A 193 -6.54 -3.50 11.84
CA ALA A 193 -7.93 -3.74 12.21
C ALA A 193 -8.69 -2.43 12.41
N GLN A 194 -8.10 -1.45 13.08
CA GLN A 194 -8.68 -0.11 13.32
C GLN A 194 -8.91 0.65 12.02
N LEU A 195 -7.90 0.72 11.15
CA LEU A 195 -8.01 1.34 9.83
C LEU A 195 -9.12 0.70 9.00
N ASP A 196 -9.22 -0.63 9.03
CA ASP A 196 -10.27 -1.36 8.31
C ASP A 196 -11.68 -1.00 8.82
N ARG A 197 -11.88 -0.86 10.15
CA ARG A 197 -13.19 -0.42 10.69
C ARG A 197 -13.57 0.99 10.26
N LEU A 198 -12.57 1.83 10.00
CA LEU A 198 -12.77 3.20 9.51
C LEU A 198 -13.01 3.23 7.99
N GLY A 199 -12.85 2.11 7.28
CA GLY A 199 -12.98 2.04 5.83
C GLY A 199 -11.68 2.33 5.06
N ALA A 200 -10.54 2.31 5.74
CA ALA A 200 -9.22 2.54 5.17
C ALA A 200 -8.39 1.24 5.06
N ASP A 201 -7.48 1.23 4.09
CA ASP A 201 -6.43 0.23 3.97
C ASP A 201 -5.13 0.70 4.65
N ALA A 202 -4.23 -0.23 4.93
CA ALA A 202 -2.94 0.02 5.57
C ALA A 202 -1.81 -0.44 4.64
N GLN A 203 -0.98 0.49 4.16
CA GLN A 203 0.23 0.15 3.43
C GLN A 203 1.39 -0.05 4.41
N VAL A 204 2.01 -1.25 4.39
CA VAL A 204 3.00 -1.66 5.41
C VAL A 204 4.25 -2.25 4.76
N GLY A 205 5.40 -1.62 5.02
CA GLY A 205 6.73 -2.12 4.67
C GLY A 205 7.50 -2.54 5.91
N MET A 206 8.17 -1.59 6.56
CA MET A 206 9.15 -1.80 7.64
C MET A 206 8.76 -2.82 8.72
N ALA A 207 7.51 -2.79 9.19
CA ALA A 207 7.05 -3.73 10.22
C ALA A 207 7.08 -5.20 9.77
N LEU A 208 6.83 -5.47 8.48
CA LEU A 208 6.93 -6.82 7.90
C LEU A 208 8.39 -7.24 7.68
N TYR A 209 9.24 -6.33 7.18
CA TYR A 209 10.67 -6.63 6.93
C TYR A 209 11.45 -6.85 8.22
N SER A 210 11.18 -6.06 9.26
CA SER A 210 11.83 -6.19 10.57
C SER A 210 11.33 -7.39 11.38
N GLY A 211 10.28 -8.09 10.93
CA GLY A 211 9.64 -9.19 11.66
C GLY A 211 8.82 -8.73 12.88
N ARG A 212 8.63 -7.43 13.08
CA ARG A 212 7.79 -6.88 14.16
C ARG A 212 6.31 -7.23 13.97
N MET A 213 5.90 -7.47 12.73
CA MET A 213 4.56 -7.88 12.36
C MET A 213 4.63 -9.13 11.46
N ASP A 214 3.90 -10.17 11.83
CA ASP A 214 3.71 -11.32 10.96
C ASP A 214 2.65 -11.02 9.89
N LEU A 215 2.87 -11.54 8.67
CA LEU A 215 1.96 -11.30 7.55
C LEU A 215 0.60 -11.97 7.75
N GLY A 216 0.57 -13.17 8.35
CA GLY A 216 -0.68 -13.88 8.64
C GLY A 216 -1.52 -13.14 9.68
N ASP A 217 -0.87 -12.61 10.72
CA ASP A 217 -1.54 -11.75 11.70
C ASP A 217 -2.11 -10.48 11.05
N ALA A 218 -1.36 -9.87 10.14
CA ALA A 218 -1.80 -8.68 9.42
C ALA A 218 -2.99 -8.94 8.48
N ILE A 219 -3.01 -10.09 7.80
CA ILE A 219 -4.12 -10.54 6.95
C ILE A 219 -5.35 -10.86 7.80
N ALA A 220 -5.16 -11.49 8.97
CA ALA A 220 -6.23 -11.89 9.86
C ALA A 220 -6.83 -10.71 10.65
N ALA A 221 -6.07 -9.64 10.87
CA ALA A 221 -6.45 -8.49 11.68
C ALA A 221 -7.85 -7.90 11.38
N PRO A 222 -8.26 -7.64 10.12
CA PRO A 222 -9.58 -7.12 9.82
C PRO A 222 -10.72 -8.16 9.92
N LEU A 223 -10.40 -9.45 10.03
CA LEU A 223 -11.40 -10.52 10.03
C LEU A 223 -12.25 -10.49 11.30
N ARG A 224 -13.56 -10.65 11.15
CA ARG A 224 -14.52 -10.66 12.25
C ARG A 224 -15.37 -11.92 12.20
N THR A 225 -15.80 -12.35 13.36
CA THR A 225 -16.72 -13.48 13.52
C THR A 225 -17.70 -13.16 14.64
N ASP A 226 -18.94 -13.58 14.46
CA ASP A 226 -20.00 -13.54 15.46
C ASP A 226 -20.06 -14.85 16.27
N ARG A 227 -19.18 -15.81 15.96
CA ARG A 227 -19.10 -17.09 16.64
C ARG A 227 -18.45 -16.95 18.02
N ALA A 228 -19.00 -17.67 18.99
CA ALA A 228 -18.49 -17.70 20.36
C ALA A 228 -17.09 -18.33 20.50
N ASP A 229 -16.70 -19.20 19.56
CA ASP A 229 -15.38 -19.84 19.54
C ASP A 229 -14.29 -18.98 18.88
N GLY A 230 -14.64 -17.81 18.34
CA GLY A 230 -13.69 -16.90 17.70
C GLY A 230 -13.13 -17.40 16.37
N LEU A 231 -13.68 -18.46 15.78
CA LEU A 231 -13.22 -18.98 14.48
C LEU A 231 -13.89 -18.26 13.31
N TRP A 232 -13.18 -18.13 12.19
CA TRP A 232 -13.70 -17.55 10.96
C TRP A 232 -14.18 -18.62 9.98
N PRO A 233 -15.40 -18.52 9.43
CA PRO A 233 -15.84 -19.34 8.31
C PRO A 233 -14.86 -19.18 7.14
N THR A 234 -14.35 -20.29 6.63
CA THR A 234 -13.34 -20.32 5.57
C THR A 234 -13.81 -21.25 4.46
N VAL A 235 -13.97 -20.68 3.25
CA VAL A 235 -14.31 -21.48 2.07
C VAL A 235 -13.03 -22.04 1.49
N VAL A 236 -12.91 -23.36 1.47
CA VAL A 236 -11.82 -24.06 0.78
C VAL A 236 -12.15 -24.10 -0.70
N VAL A 237 -11.21 -23.72 -1.55
CA VAL A 237 -11.36 -23.72 -3.01
C VAL A 237 -10.26 -24.52 -3.69
N ASP A 238 -10.54 -25.07 -4.87
CA ASP A 238 -9.50 -25.61 -5.75
C ASP A 238 -8.72 -24.48 -6.46
N GLU A 239 -7.72 -24.85 -7.26
CA GLU A 239 -6.90 -23.89 -8.03
C GLU A 239 -7.72 -23.07 -9.06
N GLN A 240 -8.95 -23.50 -9.35
CA GLN A 240 -9.87 -22.84 -10.28
C GLN A 240 -10.89 -21.96 -9.53
N GLY A 241 -10.79 -21.87 -8.21
CA GLY A 241 -11.70 -21.10 -7.36
C GLY A 241 -13.03 -21.79 -7.08
N ARG A 242 -13.19 -23.09 -7.39
CA ARG A 242 -14.43 -23.82 -7.09
C ARG A 242 -14.45 -24.21 -5.62
N ALA A 243 -15.56 -23.93 -4.94
CA ALA A 243 -15.75 -24.28 -3.54
C ALA A 243 -15.72 -25.81 -3.35
N LEU A 244 -14.81 -26.27 -2.50
CA LEU A 244 -14.65 -27.66 -2.08
C LEU A 244 -15.33 -27.94 -0.73
N GLY A 245 -15.52 -26.91 0.09
CA GLY A 245 -16.20 -27.03 1.37
C GLY A 245 -16.05 -25.80 2.25
N LEU A 246 -16.72 -25.85 3.41
CA LEU A 246 -16.62 -24.85 4.46
C LEU A 246 -15.88 -25.45 5.66
N VAL A 247 -14.82 -24.78 6.10
CA VAL A 247 -14.08 -25.08 7.32
C VAL A 247 -14.05 -23.84 8.22
N TYR A 248 -13.39 -23.95 9.37
CA TYR A 248 -13.24 -22.84 10.31
C TYR A 248 -11.76 -22.63 10.61
N SER A 249 -11.31 -21.39 10.49
CA SER A 249 -9.91 -21.01 10.69
C SER A 249 -9.76 -20.17 11.96
N SER A 250 -8.70 -20.44 12.72
CA SER A 250 -8.21 -19.57 13.80
C SER A 250 -7.08 -18.66 13.28
N ALA A 251 -6.72 -17.64 14.06
CA ALA A 251 -5.55 -16.80 13.78
C ALA A 251 -4.27 -17.64 13.59
N GLU A 252 -4.10 -18.69 14.41
CA GLU A 252 -2.97 -19.61 14.30
C GLU A 252 -2.96 -20.38 12.98
N SER A 253 -4.10 -20.91 12.55
CA SER A 253 -4.19 -21.61 11.26
C SER A 253 -3.91 -20.70 10.07
N VAL A 254 -4.34 -19.43 10.12
CA VAL A 254 -4.05 -18.43 9.07
C VAL A 254 -2.55 -18.11 9.04
N ARG A 255 -1.93 -17.88 10.21
CA ARG A 255 -0.46 -17.71 10.30
C ARG A 255 0.27 -18.89 9.70
N GLU A 256 -0.17 -20.11 10.02
CA GLU A 256 0.47 -21.32 9.51
C GLU A 256 0.34 -21.45 8.00
N ALA A 257 -0.84 -21.18 7.46
CA ALA A 257 -1.09 -21.22 6.03
C ALA A 257 -0.21 -20.20 5.29
N VAL A 258 -0.08 -18.98 5.81
CA VAL A 258 0.77 -17.94 5.21
C VAL A 258 2.26 -18.31 5.28
N ARG A 259 2.70 -18.91 6.39
CA ARG A 259 4.09 -19.32 6.61
C ARG A 259 4.49 -20.50 5.72
N THR A 260 3.64 -21.51 5.63
CA THR A 260 3.92 -22.77 4.91
C THR A 260 3.46 -22.76 3.45
N ARG A 261 2.60 -21.80 3.08
CA ARG A 261 1.91 -21.71 1.78
C ARG A 261 1.05 -22.95 1.50
N ARG A 262 0.36 -23.46 2.52
CA ARG A 262 -0.49 -24.65 2.47
C ARG A 262 -1.82 -24.40 3.15
#